data_AF-A0A969BY26-F1
#
_entry.id   AF-A0A969BY26-F1
#
_cell.length_a   1.000
_cell.length_b   1.000
_cell.length_c   1.000
_cell.angle_alpha   90.00
_cell.angle_beta   90.00
_cell.angle_gamma   90.00
#
_symmetry.space_group_name_H-M   'P 1'
#
loop_
_entity.id
_entity.type
_entity.pdbx_description
1 polymer ?
#
loop_
_entity_poly.entity_id
_entity_poly.type
_entity_poly.pdbx_seq_one_letter_code
_entity_poly.pdbx_strand_id
1 'polypeptide(L)'
;MEGSSDARFYRQQIDADHCQIVVAQNRDMALKVLGILQKDPAPDVIAIVDKDFDELDGTLPDLPNLFFTDTHDLETLLLQSPALDKLLNEFASEDKLARFGQNLREMLLISGSMIGYLRWISKQDAMGLTFEGIDFPKFVGDLMLKTNEVQLIEEVKNKSQRPGINTAGLQERLKQQKNDSHDLWQICCGHDLISILSVGLRRAIGSRKPNDITPDILERSLRLAYEQVYFQKTQLYGAIALWQTNHPTYQIFP
;
A
#
# COMPACT_ATOMS: atom_id res chain seq x y z
N MET A 1 -15.33 -0.98 2.82
CA MET A 1 -13.87 -0.81 3.04
C MET A 1 -13.35 -1.97 3.86
N GLU A 2 -12.07 -2.28 3.76
CA GLU A 2 -11.47 -3.44 4.43
C GLU A 2 -11.15 -3.15 5.89
N GLY A 3 -10.47 -2.05 6.16
CA GLY A 3 -9.91 -1.73 7.47
C GLY A 3 -10.35 -0.39 8.05
N SER A 4 -9.91 -0.16 9.29
CA SER A 4 -10.19 1.09 10.00
C SER A 4 -9.35 2.28 9.51
N SER A 5 -8.16 2.03 8.96
CA SER A 5 -7.31 3.03 8.29
C SER A 5 -8.01 3.61 7.07
N ASP A 6 -8.56 2.74 6.22
CA ASP A 6 -9.33 3.12 5.03
C ASP A 6 -10.53 3.97 5.41
N ALA A 7 -11.30 3.52 6.41
CA ALA A 7 -12.46 4.26 6.88
C ALA A 7 -12.09 5.65 7.42
N ARG A 8 -10.89 5.82 8.02
CA ARG A 8 -10.41 7.14 8.44
C ARG A 8 -10.02 8.01 7.25
N PHE A 9 -9.37 7.43 6.24
CA PHE A 9 -8.99 8.14 5.02
C PHE A 9 -10.24 8.60 4.24
N TYR A 10 -11.11 7.68 3.85
CA TYR A 10 -12.26 7.99 2.99
C TYR A 10 -13.28 8.90 3.65
N ARG A 11 -13.37 8.90 5.00
CA ARG A 11 -14.22 9.88 5.72
C ARG A 11 -13.83 11.33 5.43
N GLN A 12 -12.59 11.59 5.04
CA GLN A 12 -12.13 12.93 4.65
C GLN A 12 -12.35 13.22 3.16
N GLN A 13 -12.73 12.22 2.37
CA GLN A 13 -12.86 12.31 0.91
C GLN A 13 -14.31 12.34 0.44
N ILE A 14 -15.25 11.91 1.28
CA ILE A 14 -16.69 11.79 0.96
C ILE A 14 -17.52 12.76 1.80
N ASP A 15 -18.74 12.99 1.36
CA ASP A 15 -19.76 13.74 2.09
C ASP A 15 -20.32 12.88 3.24
N ALA A 16 -19.95 13.23 4.47
CA ALA A 16 -20.32 12.49 5.67
C ALA A 16 -21.81 12.63 6.06
N ASP A 17 -22.53 13.63 5.52
CA ASP A 17 -23.95 13.81 5.80
C ASP A 17 -24.82 12.87 4.94
N HIS A 18 -24.28 12.41 3.81
CA HIS A 18 -24.97 11.54 2.85
C HIS A 18 -24.42 10.11 2.81
N CYS A 19 -23.23 9.87 3.37
CA CYS A 19 -22.58 8.56 3.33
C CYS A 19 -22.35 7.95 4.71
N GLN A 20 -22.63 6.64 4.82
CA GLN A 20 -22.18 5.81 5.94
C GLN A 20 -21.03 4.90 5.51
N ILE A 21 -19.91 4.97 6.25
CA ILE A 21 -18.78 4.04 6.03
C ILE A 21 -18.93 2.82 6.94
N VAL A 22 -18.91 1.63 6.31
CA VAL A 22 -18.88 0.33 7.00
C VAL A 22 -17.54 -0.38 6.73
N VAL A 23 -16.93 -0.89 7.80
CA VAL A 23 -15.68 -1.68 7.76
C VAL A 23 -16.04 -3.16 7.70
N ALA A 24 -15.65 -3.82 6.61
CA ALA A 24 -15.95 -5.22 6.34
C ALA A 24 -14.92 -6.21 6.92
N GLN A 25 -13.85 -5.72 7.56
CA GLN A 25 -12.72 -6.48 8.14
C GLN A 25 -11.66 -6.95 7.15
N ASN A 26 -12.05 -7.36 5.94
CA ASN A 26 -11.14 -7.73 4.85
C ASN A 26 -11.84 -7.69 3.49
N ARG A 27 -11.04 -7.75 2.42
CA ARG A 27 -11.49 -7.83 1.02
C ARG A 27 -12.56 -8.89 0.77
N ASP A 28 -12.32 -10.15 1.14
CA ASP A 28 -13.24 -11.26 0.89
C ASP A 28 -14.62 -11.01 1.50
N MET A 29 -14.66 -10.44 2.69
CA MET A 29 -15.91 -10.08 3.35
C MET A 29 -16.56 -8.88 2.68
N ALA A 30 -15.79 -7.88 2.24
CA ALA A 30 -16.33 -6.74 1.47
C ALA A 30 -17.02 -7.22 0.19
N LEU A 31 -16.38 -8.12 -0.57
CA LEU A 31 -16.95 -8.72 -1.78
C LEU A 31 -18.21 -9.55 -1.50
N LYS A 32 -18.19 -10.36 -0.43
CA LYS A 32 -19.36 -11.16 -0.02
C LYS A 32 -20.54 -10.28 0.36
N VAL A 33 -20.32 -9.25 1.18
CA VAL A 33 -21.37 -8.31 1.61
C VAL A 33 -21.92 -7.57 0.39
N LEU A 34 -21.05 -7.08 -0.50
CA LEU A 34 -21.45 -6.42 -1.72
C LEU A 34 -22.35 -7.33 -2.58
N GLY A 35 -21.94 -8.58 -2.81
CA GLY A 35 -22.72 -9.54 -3.59
C GLY A 35 -24.08 -9.92 -2.97
N ILE A 36 -24.26 -9.72 -1.66
CA ILE A 36 -25.58 -9.87 -1.01
C ILE A 36 -26.43 -8.63 -1.26
N LEU A 37 -25.88 -7.43 -1.02
CA LEU A 37 -26.62 -6.16 -1.09
C LEU A 37 -26.99 -5.76 -2.52
N GLN A 38 -26.18 -6.14 -3.51
CA GLN A 38 -26.47 -5.87 -4.93
C GLN A 38 -27.65 -6.63 -5.52
N LYS A 39 -28.22 -7.57 -4.77
CA LYS A 39 -29.46 -8.25 -5.18
C LYS A 39 -30.69 -7.35 -5.00
N ASP A 40 -30.55 -6.23 -4.29
CA ASP A 40 -31.57 -5.21 -4.23
C ASP A 40 -31.76 -4.57 -5.63
N PRO A 41 -33.00 -4.29 -6.09
CA PRO A 41 -33.24 -3.57 -7.33
C PRO A 41 -32.58 -2.19 -7.44
N ALA A 42 -32.28 -1.53 -6.32
CA ALA A 42 -31.65 -0.20 -6.30
C ALA A 42 -30.54 -0.14 -5.24
N PRO A 43 -29.41 -0.84 -5.45
CA PRO A 43 -28.38 -0.95 -4.42
C PRO A 43 -27.77 0.42 -4.12
N ASP A 44 -27.83 0.81 -2.86
CA ASP A 44 -27.34 2.08 -2.29
C ASP A 44 -25.91 1.95 -1.73
N VAL A 45 -25.19 0.90 -2.14
CA VAL A 45 -23.88 0.54 -1.61
C VAL A 45 -22.83 0.44 -2.70
N ILE A 46 -21.64 0.96 -2.39
CA ILE A 46 -20.40 0.71 -3.11
C ILE A 46 -19.38 0.06 -2.18
N ALA A 47 -18.48 -0.75 -2.75
CA ALA A 47 -17.30 -1.24 -2.05
C ALA A 47 -16.05 -0.65 -2.69
N ILE A 48 -15.10 -0.25 -1.84
CA ILE A 48 -13.74 0.09 -2.24
C ILE A 48 -12.81 -0.89 -1.53
N VAL A 49 -11.94 -1.53 -2.31
CA VAL A 49 -10.98 -2.55 -1.86
C VAL A 49 -9.61 -2.28 -2.50
N ASP A 50 -8.56 -2.83 -1.90
CA ASP A 50 -7.21 -2.73 -2.47
C ASP A 50 -7.08 -3.63 -3.70
N LYS A 51 -6.15 -3.29 -4.61
CA LYS A 51 -5.84 -4.12 -5.78
C LYS A 51 -5.05 -5.36 -5.42
N ASP A 52 -4.21 -5.27 -4.38
CA ASP A 52 -3.22 -6.28 -4.03
C ASP A 52 -2.44 -6.73 -5.29
N PHE A 53 -2.13 -8.03 -5.39
CA PHE A 53 -1.53 -8.63 -6.57
C PHE A 53 -2.55 -9.03 -7.65
N ASP A 54 -3.85 -8.80 -7.46
CA ASP A 54 -4.87 -9.28 -8.39
C ASP A 54 -4.83 -8.54 -9.73
N GLU A 55 -4.38 -7.29 -9.75
CA GLU A 55 -4.06 -6.55 -10.98
C GLU A 55 -2.96 -7.27 -11.78
N LEU A 56 -1.88 -7.69 -11.11
CA LEU A 56 -0.76 -8.37 -11.75
C LEU A 56 -1.13 -9.78 -12.21
N ASP A 57 -1.98 -10.47 -11.43
CA ASP A 57 -2.50 -11.78 -11.78
C ASP A 57 -3.59 -11.71 -12.88
N GLY A 58 -4.09 -10.51 -13.21
CA GLY A 58 -5.20 -10.31 -14.16
C GLY A 58 -6.53 -10.87 -13.66
N THR A 59 -6.74 -10.85 -12.34
CA THR A 59 -7.86 -11.52 -11.65
C THR A 59 -8.79 -10.56 -10.91
N LEU A 60 -8.67 -9.25 -11.15
CA LEU A 60 -9.59 -8.27 -10.59
C LEU A 60 -11.04 -8.61 -10.98
N PRO A 61 -11.95 -8.76 -10.00
CA PRO A 61 -13.34 -9.07 -10.30
C PRO A 61 -14.05 -7.86 -10.93
N ASP A 62 -14.75 -8.11 -12.02
CA ASP A 62 -15.64 -7.14 -12.65
C ASP A 62 -17.05 -7.28 -12.04
N LEU A 63 -17.28 -6.54 -10.96
CA LEU A 63 -18.57 -6.47 -10.27
C LEU A 63 -19.08 -5.02 -10.34
N PRO A 64 -20.40 -4.81 -10.53
CA PRO A 64 -21.00 -3.48 -10.35
C PRO A 64 -20.63 -2.91 -8.99
N ASN A 65 -20.61 -1.59 -8.83
CA ASN A 65 -20.38 -0.89 -7.55
C ASN A 65 -19.12 -1.32 -6.75
N LEU A 66 -18.19 -2.05 -7.37
CA LEU A 66 -16.90 -2.41 -6.80
C LEU A 66 -15.83 -1.53 -7.42
N PHE A 67 -15.03 -0.90 -6.58
CA PHE A 67 -13.96 -0.02 -7.00
C PHE A 67 -12.66 -0.42 -6.30
N PHE A 68 -11.56 -0.11 -6.95
CA PHE A 68 -10.22 -0.48 -6.50
C PHE A 68 -9.34 0.76 -6.32
N THR A 69 -8.38 0.69 -5.39
CA THR A 69 -7.30 1.67 -5.32
C THR A 69 -6.54 1.76 -6.64
N ASP A 70 -5.99 2.93 -6.98
CA ASP A 70 -5.22 3.09 -8.22
C ASP A 70 -3.92 2.26 -8.20
N THR A 71 -3.28 2.20 -7.04
CA THR A 71 -2.05 1.43 -6.75
C THR A 71 -2.37 0.17 -5.95
N HIS A 72 -1.34 -0.61 -5.59
CA HIS A 72 -1.48 -1.89 -4.86
C HIS A 72 -2.45 -1.82 -3.67
N ASP A 73 -2.32 -0.78 -2.84
CA ASP A 73 -3.12 -0.53 -1.64
C ASP A 73 -3.28 0.98 -1.37
N LEU A 74 -4.01 1.34 -0.31
CA LEU A 74 -4.16 2.74 0.10
C LEU A 74 -2.81 3.39 0.46
N GLU A 75 -1.93 2.72 1.19
CA GLU A 75 -0.66 3.29 1.62
C GLU A 75 0.25 3.67 0.44
N THR A 76 0.28 2.84 -0.62
CA THR A 76 0.97 3.17 -1.88
C THR A 76 0.36 4.39 -2.57
N LEU A 77 -0.96 4.55 -2.55
CA LEU A 77 -1.64 5.73 -3.09
C LEU A 77 -1.20 7.00 -2.34
N LEU A 78 -1.11 6.92 -1.01
CA LEU A 78 -0.65 8.04 -0.18
C LEU A 78 0.81 8.41 -0.51
N LEU A 79 1.69 7.42 -0.63
CA LEU A 79 3.11 7.60 -0.92
C LEU A 79 3.38 8.13 -2.34
N GLN A 80 2.56 7.73 -3.32
CA GLN A 80 2.66 8.21 -4.69
C GLN A 80 2.29 9.71 -4.80
N SER A 81 1.42 10.19 -3.91
CA SER A 81 0.93 11.57 -3.93
C SER A 81 1.93 12.60 -3.35
N PRO A 82 1.63 13.91 -3.49
CA PRO A 82 2.37 14.98 -2.81
C PRO A 82 2.31 14.92 -1.27
N ALA A 83 1.48 14.08 -0.66
CA ALA A 83 1.44 13.89 0.78
C ALA A 83 2.81 13.43 1.33
N LEU A 84 3.57 12.63 0.57
CA LEU A 84 4.92 12.25 0.94
C LEU A 84 5.86 13.46 1.02
N ASP A 85 5.79 14.41 0.08
CA ASP A 85 6.68 15.58 0.10
C ASP A 85 6.42 16.44 1.35
N LYS A 86 5.15 16.60 1.74
CA LYS A 86 4.78 17.28 2.98
C LYS A 86 5.29 16.55 4.22
N LEU A 87 5.17 15.23 4.24
CA LEU A 87 5.74 14.42 5.32
C LEU A 87 7.25 14.62 5.40
N LEU A 88 7.97 14.61 4.27
CA LEU A 88 9.41 14.82 4.26
C LEU A 88 9.79 16.21 4.78
N ASN A 89 9.04 17.25 4.42
CA ASN A 89 9.26 18.60 4.96
C ASN A 89 9.14 18.67 6.48
N GLU A 90 8.28 17.83 7.07
CA GLU A 90 8.12 17.77 8.53
C GLU A 90 9.19 16.87 9.18
N PHE A 91 9.43 15.68 8.64
CA PHE A 91 10.19 14.62 9.34
C PHE A 91 11.65 14.48 8.92
N ALA A 92 12.00 14.87 7.70
CA ALA A 92 13.36 14.75 7.18
C ALA A 92 14.25 15.92 7.63
N SER A 93 15.56 15.75 7.49
CA SER A 93 16.55 16.82 7.65
C SER A 93 16.97 17.30 6.28
N GLU A 94 16.82 18.59 6.00
CA GLU A 94 17.15 19.20 4.70
C GLU A 94 18.58 18.87 4.25
N ASP A 95 19.57 19.07 5.13
CA ASP A 95 20.98 18.73 4.85
C ASP A 95 21.21 17.25 4.52
N LYS A 96 20.52 16.34 5.23
CA LYS A 96 20.68 14.89 5.01
C LYS A 96 19.99 14.45 3.74
N LEU A 97 18.81 15.00 3.46
CA LEU A 97 18.06 14.73 2.24
C LEU A 97 18.81 15.24 1.00
N ALA A 98 19.42 16.42 1.09
CA ALA A 98 20.29 16.96 0.03
C ALA A 98 21.51 16.06 -0.23
N ARG A 99 22.13 15.51 0.82
CA ARG A 99 23.25 14.56 0.69
C ARG A 99 22.84 13.19 0.18
N PHE A 100 21.60 12.75 0.45
CA PHE A 100 21.07 11.50 -0.06
C PHE A 100 21.02 11.49 -1.59
N GLY A 101 20.73 12.65 -2.20
CA GLY A 101 20.99 12.93 -3.62
C GLY A 101 20.23 12.04 -4.62
N GLN A 102 19.25 11.26 -4.15
CA GLN A 102 18.47 10.31 -4.93
C GLN A 102 16.98 10.58 -4.76
N ASN A 103 16.19 10.18 -5.75
CA ASN A 103 14.74 10.24 -5.65
C ASN A 103 14.25 9.24 -4.61
N LEU A 104 13.78 9.74 -3.47
CA LEU A 104 13.36 8.87 -2.37
C LEU A 104 12.21 7.94 -2.75
N ARG A 105 11.24 8.39 -3.56
CA ARG A 105 10.13 7.54 -4.01
C ARG A 105 10.65 6.35 -4.81
N GLU A 106 11.54 6.61 -5.76
CA GLU A 106 12.17 5.57 -6.57
C GLU A 106 12.97 4.59 -5.70
N MET A 107 13.73 5.10 -4.73
CA MET A 107 14.49 4.25 -3.81
C MET A 107 13.60 3.40 -2.91
N LEU A 108 12.48 3.94 -2.43
CA LEU A 108 11.47 3.18 -1.69
C LEU A 108 10.89 2.07 -2.58
N LEU A 109 10.50 2.38 -3.81
CA LEU A 109 9.95 1.39 -4.75
C LEU A 109 10.95 0.29 -5.10
N ILE A 110 12.19 0.63 -5.44
CA ILE A 110 13.23 -0.36 -5.75
C ILE A 110 13.44 -1.28 -4.55
N SER A 111 13.54 -0.71 -3.35
CA SER A 111 13.81 -1.47 -2.13
C SER A 111 12.62 -2.32 -1.67
N GLY A 112 11.41 -1.77 -1.76
CA GLY A 112 10.15 -2.43 -1.44
C GLY A 112 9.78 -3.51 -2.46
N SER A 113 10.11 -3.32 -3.74
CA SER A 113 9.78 -4.28 -4.80
C SER A 113 10.37 -5.66 -4.53
N MET A 114 11.55 -5.76 -3.92
CA MET A 114 12.12 -7.04 -3.53
C MET A 114 11.21 -7.82 -2.56
N ILE A 115 10.58 -7.12 -1.63
CA ILE A 115 9.64 -7.68 -0.65
C ILE A 115 8.32 -7.99 -1.34
N GLY A 116 7.82 -7.06 -2.17
CA GLY A 116 6.60 -7.23 -2.96
C GLY A 116 6.64 -8.45 -3.88
N TYR A 117 7.73 -8.63 -4.63
CA TYR A 117 7.94 -9.83 -5.44
C TYR A 117 7.99 -11.10 -4.60
N LEU A 118 8.62 -11.07 -3.43
CA LEU A 118 8.69 -12.23 -2.54
C LEU A 118 7.31 -12.59 -1.96
N ARG A 119 6.50 -11.59 -1.60
CA ARG A 119 5.09 -11.76 -1.20
C ARG A 119 4.27 -12.37 -2.33
N TRP A 120 4.43 -11.84 -3.55
CA TRP A 120 3.71 -12.31 -4.71
C TRP A 120 4.05 -13.76 -5.06
N ILE A 121 5.34 -14.12 -5.05
CA ILE A 121 5.80 -15.50 -5.20
C ILE A 121 5.21 -16.40 -4.10
N SER A 122 5.22 -15.94 -2.84
CA SER A 122 4.63 -16.71 -1.74
C SER A 122 3.13 -16.98 -1.95
N LYS A 123 2.39 -16.02 -2.52
CA LYS A 123 0.97 -16.18 -2.89
C LYS A 123 0.83 -17.19 -4.02
N GLN A 124 1.53 -16.99 -5.14
CA GLN A 124 1.43 -17.83 -6.34
C GLN A 124 1.83 -19.29 -6.07
N ASP A 125 2.92 -19.48 -5.34
CA ASP A 125 3.50 -20.80 -5.09
C ASP A 125 2.97 -21.41 -3.76
N ALA A 126 1.96 -20.79 -3.13
CA ALA A 126 1.34 -21.20 -1.87
C ALA A 126 2.37 -21.52 -0.75
N MET A 127 3.44 -20.74 -0.68
CA MET A 127 4.58 -21.01 0.21
C MET A 127 4.28 -20.75 1.68
N GLY A 128 3.18 -20.06 2.00
CA GLY A 128 2.80 -19.71 3.37
C GLY A 128 3.90 -18.97 4.14
N LEU A 129 4.59 -18.05 3.47
CA LEU A 129 5.53 -17.13 4.11
C LEU A 129 4.78 -16.02 4.86
N THR A 130 5.30 -15.63 6.01
CA THR A 130 4.80 -14.55 6.87
C THR A 130 5.73 -13.36 6.78
N PHE A 131 5.15 -12.18 6.51
CA PHE A 131 5.88 -10.93 6.36
C PHE A 131 5.50 -9.92 7.45
N GLU A 132 4.39 -10.13 8.14
CA GLU A 132 3.90 -9.28 9.22
C GLU A 132 4.89 -9.33 10.39
N GLY A 133 5.49 -8.19 10.72
CA GLY A 133 6.44 -8.07 11.83
C GLY A 133 7.83 -8.65 11.53
N ILE A 134 8.26 -8.66 10.28
CA ILE A 134 9.68 -8.76 9.91
C ILE A 134 10.46 -7.51 10.34
N ASP A 135 11.74 -7.67 10.68
CA ASP A 135 12.58 -6.57 11.15
C ASP A 135 13.37 -5.92 10.00
N PHE A 136 12.78 -4.90 9.37
CA PHE A 136 13.35 -4.15 8.24
C PHE A 136 14.82 -3.71 8.44
N PRO A 137 15.21 -3.14 9.59
CA PRO A 137 16.61 -2.88 9.95
C PRO A 137 17.64 -3.99 9.70
N LYS A 138 17.24 -5.27 9.64
CA LYS A 138 18.16 -6.40 9.42
C LYS A 138 18.56 -6.59 7.95
N PHE A 139 17.77 -6.06 7.03
CA PHE A 139 17.98 -6.27 5.59
C PHE A 139 17.91 -4.98 4.76
N VAL A 140 17.46 -3.86 5.32
CA VAL A 140 17.47 -2.54 4.65
C VAL A 140 18.75 -1.79 5.02
N GLY A 141 19.57 -1.45 4.02
CA GLY A 141 20.83 -0.75 4.22
C GLY A 141 20.67 0.69 4.72
N ASP A 142 21.55 1.10 5.63
CA ASP A 142 21.40 2.33 6.43
C ASP A 142 21.50 3.65 5.66
N LEU A 143 22.24 3.70 4.55
CA LEU A 143 22.54 4.94 3.83
C LEU A 143 21.79 5.06 2.50
N MET A 144 21.59 3.94 1.82
CA MET A 144 21.01 3.89 0.47
C MET A 144 19.63 3.23 0.45
N LEU A 145 19.09 2.84 1.61
CA LEU A 145 17.83 2.08 1.71
C LEU A 145 17.79 0.75 0.94
N LYS A 146 18.91 0.31 0.37
CA LYS A 146 18.96 -0.88 -0.47
C LYS A 146 18.64 -2.13 0.34
N THR A 147 17.68 -2.90 -0.14
CA THR A 147 17.34 -4.22 0.40
C THR A 147 18.41 -5.25 0.06
N ASN A 148 18.90 -5.96 1.08
CA ASN A 148 19.74 -7.14 0.95
C ASN A 148 18.85 -8.37 0.80
N GLU A 149 18.82 -8.93 -0.41
CA GLU A 149 17.96 -10.06 -0.78
C GLU A 149 18.18 -11.30 0.09
N VAL A 150 19.43 -11.64 0.40
CA VAL A 150 19.74 -12.82 1.22
C VAL A 150 19.25 -12.63 2.66
N GLN A 151 19.48 -11.45 3.24
CA GLN A 151 19.02 -11.14 4.59
C GLN A 151 17.49 -11.05 4.66
N LEU A 152 16.83 -10.53 3.62
CA LEU A 152 15.37 -10.51 3.51
C LEU A 152 14.82 -11.95 3.51
N ILE A 153 15.35 -12.83 2.67
CA ILE A 153 14.87 -14.22 2.59
C ILE A 153 15.07 -14.93 3.93
N GLU A 154 16.23 -14.77 4.57
CA GLU A 154 16.48 -15.36 5.88
C GLU A 154 15.54 -14.80 6.96
N GLU A 155 15.28 -13.49 6.99
CA GLU A 155 14.34 -12.89 7.93
C GLU A 155 12.92 -13.43 7.73
N VAL A 156 12.44 -13.50 6.49
CA VAL A 156 11.11 -14.03 6.16
C VAL A 156 11.01 -15.52 6.51
N LYS A 157 12.02 -16.33 6.20
CA LYS A 157 12.06 -17.76 6.58
C LYS A 157 11.98 -17.94 8.09
N ASN A 158 12.78 -17.18 8.84
CA ASN A 158 12.80 -17.21 10.30
C ASN A 158 11.45 -16.80 10.86
N LYS A 159 10.86 -15.71 10.35
CA LYS A 159 9.55 -15.24 10.77
C LYS A 159 8.45 -16.27 10.50
N SER A 160 8.53 -16.94 9.35
CA SER A 160 7.58 -17.96 8.92
C SER A 160 7.75 -19.31 9.64
N GLN A 161 8.81 -19.49 10.44
CA GLN A 161 9.21 -20.79 11.01
C GLN A 161 9.44 -21.87 9.92
N ARG A 162 9.99 -21.46 8.77
CA ARG A 162 10.25 -22.33 7.60
C ARG A 162 11.74 -22.34 7.20
N PRO A 163 12.67 -22.77 8.08
CA PRO A 163 14.10 -22.76 7.77
C PRO A 163 14.49 -23.70 6.62
N GLY A 164 13.67 -24.73 6.34
CA GLY A 164 13.90 -25.71 5.27
C GLY A 164 13.64 -25.20 3.85
N ILE A 165 13.14 -23.97 3.67
CA ILE A 165 12.99 -23.38 2.33
C ILE A 165 14.38 -23.14 1.73
N ASN A 166 14.56 -23.62 0.50
CA ASN A 166 15.81 -23.46 -0.25
C ASN A 166 16.00 -21.98 -0.65
N THR A 167 16.92 -21.30 0.04
CA THR A 167 17.26 -19.90 -0.22
C THR A 167 17.69 -19.67 -1.67
N ALA A 168 18.56 -20.52 -2.22
CA ALA A 168 19.04 -20.36 -3.60
C ALA A 168 17.91 -20.55 -4.63
N GLY A 169 17.00 -21.49 -4.36
CA GLY A 169 15.80 -21.69 -5.20
C GLY A 169 14.88 -20.48 -5.19
N LEU A 170 14.71 -19.84 -4.03
CA LEU A 170 13.88 -18.64 -3.90
C LEU A 170 14.50 -17.41 -4.56
N GLN A 171 15.83 -17.28 -4.51
CA GLN A 171 16.54 -16.23 -5.25
C GLN A 171 16.40 -16.39 -6.76
N GLU A 172 16.49 -17.62 -7.26
CA GLU A 172 16.28 -17.89 -8.69
C GLU A 172 14.82 -17.61 -9.10
N ARG A 173 13.85 -18.00 -8.28
CA ARG A 173 12.43 -17.68 -8.49
C ARG A 173 12.17 -16.17 -8.49
N LEU A 174 12.81 -15.41 -7.60
CA LEU A 174 12.77 -13.94 -7.57
C LEU A 174 13.33 -13.34 -8.86
N LYS A 175 14.47 -13.84 -9.33
CA LYS A 175 15.09 -13.38 -10.58
C LYS A 175 14.17 -13.62 -11.79
N GLN A 176 13.47 -14.74 -11.81
CA GLN A 176 12.52 -15.08 -12.88
C GLN A 176 11.22 -14.26 -12.82
N GLN A 177 10.75 -13.91 -11.62
CA GLN A 177 9.53 -13.12 -11.43
C GLN A 177 9.75 -11.63 -11.75
N LYS A 178 10.93 -11.10 -11.45
CA LYS A 178 11.27 -9.69 -11.69
C LYS A 178 11.18 -9.38 -13.20
N ASN A 179 10.42 -8.34 -13.52
CA ASN A 179 10.29 -7.85 -14.88
C ASN A 179 10.24 -6.31 -14.85
N ASP A 180 11.07 -5.68 -15.68
CA ASP A 180 11.15 -4.23 -15.79
C ASP A 180 9.86 -3.60 -16.39
N SER A 181 8.98 -4.41 -17.00
CA SER A 181 7.68 -3.95 -17.47
C SER A 181 6.62 -3.87 -16.37
N HIS A 182 6.85 -4.43 -15.18
CA HIS A 182 5.87 -4.34 -14.10
C HIS A 182 5.89 -2.94 -13.47
N ASP A 183 4.71 -2.38 -13.23
CA ASP A 183 4.57 -1.18 -12.43
C ASP A 183 4.89 -1.47 -10.96
N LEU A 184 5.94 -0.85 -10.44
CA LEU A 184 6.36 -1.04 -9.04
C LEU A 184 5.31 -0.55 -8.03
N TRP A 185 4.40 0.36 -8.42
CA TRP A 185 3.27 0.75 -7.58
C TRP A 185 2.19 -0.34 -7.45
N GLN A 186 2.22 -1.35 -8.31
CA GLN A 186 1.39 -2.57 -8.18
C GLN A 186 2.16 -3.72 -7.52
N ILE A 187 3.50 -3.70 -7.55
CA ILE A 187 4.35 -4.70 -6.89
C ILE A 187 4.47 -4.44 -5.38
N CYS A 188 4.68 -3.19 -4.97
CA CYS A 188 5.03 -2.88 -3.59
C CYS A 188 3.80 -2.83 -2.68
N CYS A 189 3.89 -3.41 -1.49
CA CYS A 189 2.93 -3.16 -0.41
C CYS A 189 3.31 -1.88 0.34
N GLY A 190 2.35 -1.00 0.59
CA GLY A 190 2.58 0.30 1.19
C GLY A 190 3.03 0.21 2.65
N HIS A 191 2.57 -0.77 3.43
CA HIS A 191 3.10 -1.02 4.78
C HIS A 191 4.61 -1.31 4.78
N ASP A 192 5.09 -2.05 3.78
CA ASP A 192 6.52 -2.33 3.63
C ASP A 192 7.29 -1.05 3.26
N LEU A 193 6.75 -0.25 2.33
CA LEU A 193 7.35 1.04 1.94
C LEU A 193 7.44 2.01 3.11
N ILE A 194 6.39 2.09 3.94
CA ILE A 194 6.39 2.95 5.12
C ILE A 194 7.39 2.46 6.17
N SER A 195 7.55 1.14 6.32
CA SER A 195 8.58 0.58 7.19
C SER A 195 10.00 0.89 6.71
N ILE A 196 10.26 0.82 5.40
CA ILE A 196 11.52 1.25 4.80
C ILE A 196 11.73 2.75 5.00
N LEU A 197 10.70 3.58 4.79
CA LEU A 197 10.75 5.03 5.03
C LEU A 197 11.09 5.34 6.50
N SER A 198 10.53 4.60 7.46
CA SER A 198 10.87 4.71 8.88
C SER A 198 12.35 4.39 9.15
N VAL A 199 12.92 3.37 8.50
CA VAL A 199 14.37 3.09 8.57
C VAL A 199 15.16 4.27 8.00
N GLY A 200 14.76 4.79 6.84
CA GLY A 200 15.42 5.92 6.18
C GLY A 200 15.42 7.18 7.01
N LEU A 201 14.28 7.59 7.55
CA LEU A 201 14.16 8.77 8.40
C LEU A 201 14.97 8.63 9.70
N ARG A 202 15.11 7.42 10.24
CA ARG A 202 15.94 7.20 11.45
C ARG A 202 17.43 7.20 11.18
N ARG A 203 17.87 6.73 10.00
CA ARG A 203 19.29 6.40 9.76
C ARG A 203 19.94 7.25 8.66
N ALA A 204 19.23 7.54 7.58
CA ALA A 204 19.77 8.19 6.38
C ALA A 204 19.38 9.68 6.28
N ILE A 205 18.08 9.97 6.32
CA ILE A 205 17.52 11.23 5.82
C ILE A 205 16.88 12.12 6.90
N GLY A 206 16.69 11.63 8.12
CA GLY A 206 16.09 12.40 9.22
C GLY A 206 16.98 12.53 10.45
N SER A 207 16.50 13.30 11.43
CA SER A 207 17.24 13.62 12.67
C SER A 207 16.39 13.50 13.94
N ARG A 208 15.14 13.05 13.81
CA ARG A 208 14.19 12.87 14.91
C ARG A 208 14.48 11.58 15.69
N LYS A 209 13.93 11.48 16.91
CA LYS A 209 14.12 10.29 17.76
C LYS A 209 13.37 9.09 17.17
N PRO A 210 13.84 7.85 17.37
CA PRO A 210 13.17 6.66 16.84
C PRO A 210 11.68 6.53 17.20
N ASN A 211 11.29 6.93 18.42
CA ASN A 211 9.90 6.85 18.88
C ASN A 211 8.96 7.84 18.16
N ASP A 212 9.51 8.86 17.52
CA ASP A 212 8.74 9.85 16.74
C ASP A 212 8.60 9.43 15.27
N ILE A 213 9.24 8.32 14.87
CA ILE A 213 9.37 7.85 13.48
C ILE A 213 8.98 6.36 13.40
N THR A 214 7.83 6.00 13.95
CA THR A 214 7.27 4.65 13.81
C THR A 214 6.40 4.56 12.55
N PRO A 215 6.25 3.37 11.92
CA PRO A 215 5.36 3.19 10.78
C PRO A 215 3.94 3.74 11.02
N ASP A 216 3.35 3.47 12.19
CA ASP A 216 2.02 3.99 12.57
C ASP A 216 1.94 5.53 12.57
N ILE A 217 3.00 6.20 13.05
CA ILE A 217 3.07 7.67 13.04
C ILE A 217 3.14 8.17 11.60
N LEU A 218 3.95 7.53 10.75
CA LEU A 218 4.12 7.93 9.36
C LEU A 218 2.84 7.71 8.54
N GLU A 219 2.17 6.57 8.67
CA GLU A 219 0.87 6.30 8.05
C GLU A 219 -0.19 7.33 8.41
N ARG A 220 -0.31 7.64 9.71
CA ARG A 220 -1.26 8.66 10.18
C ARG A 220 -0.89 10.03 9.60
N SER A 221 0.40 10.36 9.56
CA SER A 221 0.88 11.64 9.02
C SER A 221 0.62 11.74 7.52
N LEU A 222 0.82 10.66 6.76
CA LEU A 222 0.48 10.58 5.34
C LEU A 222 -1.01 10.81 5.11
N ARG A 223 -1.88 10.13 5.87
CA ARG A 223 -3.33 10.33 5.77
C ARG A 223 -3.75 11.78 6.07
N LEU A 224 -3.12 12.43 7.05
CA LEU A 224 -3.40 13.84 7.38
C LEU A 224 -2.85 14.82 6.35
N ALA A 225 -1.72 14.49 5.70
CA ALA A 225 -1.10 15.33 4.69
C ALA A 225 -1.77 15.23 3.31
N TYR A 226 -2.56 14.18 3.10
CA TYR A 226 -3.26 13.89 1.85
C TYR A 226 -4.49 14.79 1.69
N GLU A 227 -4.55 15.54 0.58
CA GLU A 227 -5.63 16.47 0.30
C GLU A 227 -6.64 15.88 -0.69
N GLN A 228 -7.89 16.38 -0.62
CA GLN A 228 -8.95 16.00 -1.54
C GLN A 228 -8.59 16.24 -3.00
N VAL A 229 -7.84 17.30 -3.32
CA VAL A 229 -7.37 17.58 -4.68
C VAL A 229 -6.39 16.53 -5.23
N TYR A 230 -5.77 15.72 -4.36
CA TYR A 230 -4.96 14.58 -4.78
C TYR A 230 -5.88 13.40 -5.11
N PHE A 231 -6.91 13.17 -4.29
CA PHE A 231 -7.90 12.13 -4.52
C PHE A 231 -8.66 12.36 -5.83
N GLN A 232 -9.05 13.60 -6.12
CA GLN A 232 -9.76 13.99 -7.34
C GLN A 232 -9.03 13.65 -8.65
N LYS A 233 -7.71 13.42 -8.59
CA LYS A 233 -6.88 13.05 -9.75
C LYS A 233 -6.80 11.53 -9.96
N THR A 234 -7.34 10.74 -9.05
CA THR A 234 -7.30 9.28 -9.11
C THR A 234 -8.34 8.73 -10.08
N GLN A 235 -8.04 7.58 -10.66
CA GLN A 235 -9.01 6.81 -11.45
C GLN A 235 -10.16 6.34 -10.57
N LEU A 236 -9.89 5.96 -9.32
CA LEU A 236 -10.87 5.62 -8.31
C LEU A 236 -11.91 6.75 -8.11
N TYR A 237 -11.47 7.99 -7.90
CA TYR A 237 -12.39 9.13 -7.78
C TYR A 237 -13.23 9.31 -9.05
N GLY A 238 -12.60 9.24 -10.22
CA GLY A 238 -13.30 9.36 -11.51
C GLY A 238 -14.37 8.28 -11.69
N ALA A 239 -14.07 7.04 -11.31
CA ALA A 239 -15.00 5.91 -11.40
C ALA A 239 -16.19 6.09 -10.44
N ILE A 240 -15.95 6.53 -9.21
CA ILE A 240 -17.02 6.80 -8.23
C ILE A 240 -17.85 8.02 -8.65
N ALA A 241 -17.24 9.07 -9.18
CA ALA A 241 -17.96 10.27 -9.64
C ALA A 241 -18.86 9.95 -10.85
N LEU A 242 -18.38 9.11 -11.77
CA LEU A 242 -19.18 8.58 -12.87
C LEU A 242 -20.34 7.72 -12.34
N TRP A 243 -20.09 6.87 -11.36
CA TRP A 243 -21.13 6.09 -10.70
C TRP A 243 -22.20 6.98 -10.08
N GLN A 244 -21.81 8.02 -9.34
CA GLN A 244 -22.74 8.98 -8.73
C GLN A 244 -23.58 9.70 -9.79
N THR A 245 -22.97 10.11 -10.91
CA THR A 245 -23.68 10.75 -12.03
C THR A 245 -24.78 9.85 -12.61
N ASN A 246 -24.53 8.54 -12.65
CA ASN A 246 -25.50 7.55 -13.11
C ASN A 246 -26.56 7.19 -12.05
N HIS A 247 -26.38 7.63 -10.80
CA HIS A 247 -27.31 7.40 -9.68
C HIS A 247 -27.61 8.73 -8.95
N PRO A 248 -28.36 9.65 -9.59
CA PRO A 248 -28.53 11.03 -9.12
C PRO A 248 -29.28 11.17 -7.79
N THR A 249 -29.87 10.09 -7.28
CA THR A 249 -30.49 10.03 -5.94
C THR A 249 -29.47 9.93 -4.81
N TYR A 250 -28.21 9.58 -5.11
CA TYR A 250 -27.15 9.42 -4.12
C TYR A 250 -26.08 10.49 -4.27
N GLN A 251 -25.49 10.89 -3.15
CA GLN A 251 -24.40 11.86 -3.08
C GLN A 251 -23.25 11.26 -2.27
N ILE A 252 -22.10 11.10 -2.92
CA ILE A 252 -20.85 10.58 -2.33
C ILE A 252 -19.84 11.70 -2.13
N PHE A 253 -19.66 12.55 -3.15
CA PHE A 253 -18.74 13.67 -3.06
C PHE A 253 -19.48 14.99 -2.77
N PRO A 254 -18.85 15.91 -2.03
CA PRO A 254 -19.39 17.26 -1.79
C PRO A 254 -19.39 18.12 -3.07
#